data_AF-A0A7L9GCK9-F1
#
_entry.id   AF-A0A7L9GCK9-F1
#
_cell.length_a   1.000
_cell.length_b   1.000
_cell.length_c   1.000
_cell.angle_alpha   90.00
_cell.angle_beta   90.00
_cell.angle_gamma   90.00
#
_symmetry.space_group_name_H-M   'P 1'
#
loop_
_entity.id
_entity.type
_entity.pdbx_description
1 polymer ?
#
loop_
_entity_poly.entity_id
_entity_poly.type
_entity_poly.pdbx_seq_one_letter_code
_entity_poly.pdbx_strand_id
1 'polypeptide(L)'
;MITLDDILQDLSVEFSGRKLCFDLKDIPQDVVLPASWEGFGLGLDLAPVYPEGWDSFLNEFPTTLALFKDCLLGTVLLIDAEIEMVYVFHDGASFYYYVGGRPVERTEAGEFKHLPSRLQDFYREVHDGYTFFPARSMGPQCLSDQSRVSDLVDEEDDSFADKWITVFSNGAGDYVAVEADKQDDTEGLIWWHEDPVTPEMGIDIFEVMDAWMAIFLEDTKSRNELIVKFH
;
A
#
# COMPACT_ATOMS: atom_id res chain seq x y z
N MET A 1 -8.68 23.52 9.95
CA MET A 1 -8.85 22.58 11.07
C MET A 1 -9.81 21.53 10.59
N ILE A 2 -9.40 20.27 10.62
CA ILE A 2 -10.27 19.14 10.29
C ILE A 2 -10.88 18.59 11.58
N THR A 3 -12.14 18.19 11.51
CA THR A 3 -12.85 17.48 12.58
C THR A 3 -12.98 16.01 12.24
N LEU A 4 -13.32 15.19 13.23
CA LEU A 4 -13.62 13.77 12.96
C LEU A 4 -14.83 13.64 12.02
N ASP A 5 -15.85 14.48 12.19
CA ASP A 5 -17.04 14.48 11.33
C ASP A 5 -16.70 14.78 9.86
N ASP A 6 -15.73 15.65 9.59
CA ASP A 6 -15.25 15.92 8.22
C ASP A 6 -14.68 14.66 7.57
N ILE A 7 -13.86 13.91 8.32
CA ILE A 7 -13.25 12.65 7.85
C ILE A 7 -14.32 11.58 7.60
N LEU A 8 -15.25 11.41 8.54
CA LEU A 8 -16.33 10.42 8.43
C LEU A 8 -17.23 10.72 7.23
N GLN A 9 -17.53 11.99 7.00
CA GLN A 9 -18.36 12.43 5.87
C GLN A 9 -17.67 12.18 4.53
N ASP A 10 -16.37 12.46 4.42
CA ASP A 10 -15.60 12.22 3.20
C ASP A 10 -15.50 10.73 2.89
N LEU A 11 -15.06 9.91 3.87
CA LEU A 11 -15.00 8.45 3.74
C LEU A 11 -16.33 7.83 3.30
N SER A 12 -17.44 8.30 3.86
CA SER A 12 -18.78 7.78 3.53
C SER A 12 -19.20 8.12 2.09
N VAL A 13 -18.68 9.21 1.52
CA VAL A 13 -18.90 9.59 0.12
C VAL A 13 -17.98 8.80 -0.78
N GLU A 14 -16.69 8.75 -0.48
CA GLU A 14 -15.67 8.12 -1.32
C GLU A 14 -15.86 6.59 -1.40
N PHE A 15 -16.16 5.95 -0.28
CA PHE A 15 -16.40 4.51 -0.18
C PHE A 15 -17.90 4.15 -0.14
N SER A 16 -18.73 4.98 -0.79
CA SER A 16 -20.17 4.78 -0.83
C SER A 16 -20.55 3.38 -1.33
N GLY A 17 -21.46 2.72 -0.59
CA GLY A 17 -21.91 1.36 -0.89
C GLY A 17 -21.13 0.26 -0.19
N ARG A 18 -20.02 0.58 0.49
CA ARG A 18 -19.25 -0.37 1.29
C ARG A 18 -19.45 -0.11 2.79
N LYS A 19 -19.21 -1.13 3.62
CA LYS A 19 -19.33 -0.98 5.08
C LYS A 19 -18.01 -0.47 5.66
N LEU A 20 -18.03 0.73 6.23
CA LEU A 20 -16.92 1.30 6.99
C LEU A 20 -17.05 0.91 8.48
N CYS A 21 -15.94 0.51 9.09
CA CYS A 21 -15.83 0.28 10.53
C CYS A 21 -14.72 1.18 11.07
N PHE A 22 -15.05 2.03 12.03
CA PHE A 22 -14.11 3.01 12.59
C PHE A 22 -13.50 2.54 13.90
N ASP A 23 -14.10 1.52 14.51
CA ASP A 23 -13.60 0.84 15.70
C ASP A 23 -14.07 -0.63 15.76
N LEU A 24 -13.57 -1.38 16.75
CA LEU A 24 -13.82 -2.82 16.89
C LEU A 24 -15.30 -3.18 17.08
N LYS A 25 -16.15 -2.31 17.66
CA LYS A 25 -17.57 -2.64 17.89
C LYS A 25 -18.41 -2.51 16.62
N ASP A 26 -17.90 -1.84 15.59
CA ASP A 26 -18.58 -1.69 14.30
C ASP A 26 -18.49 -2.95 13.43
N ILE A 27 -17.54 -3.84 13.73
CA ILE A 27 -17.25 -5.04 12.96
C ILE A 27 -18.41 -6.06 13.06
N PRO A 28 -18.88 -6.61 11.93
CA PRO A 28 -19.82 -7.75 11.93
C PRO A 28 -19.31 -8.94 12.76
N GLN A 29 -20.20 -9.66 13.45
CA GLN A 29 -19.82 -10.79 14.31
C GLN A 29 -19.18 -11.97 13.56
N ASP A 30 -19.44 -12.08 12.26
CA ASP A 30 -18.95 -13.11 11.35
C ASP A 30 -17.61 -12.77 10.69
N VAL A 31 -17.11 -11.54 10.88
CA VAL A 31 -15.83 -11.09 10.35
C VAL A 31 -14.72 -11.40 11.34
N VAL A 32 -13.73 -12.17 10.89
CA VAL A 32 -12.49 -12.45 11.64
C VAL A 32 -11.39 -11.53 11.11
N LEU A 33 -10.86 -10.67 11.97
CA LEU A 33 -9.75 -9.80 11.62
C LEU A 33 -8.40 -10.50 11.75
N PRO A 34 -7.41 -10.12 10.92
CA PRO A 34 -6.02 -10.40 11.21
C PRO A 34 -5.62 -9.82 12.57
N ALA A 35 -4.84 -10.56 13.34
CA ALA A 35 -4.37 -10.10 14.66
C ALA A 35 -3.60 -8.77 14.57
N SER A 36 -2.83 -8.57 13.49
CA SER A 36 -2.09 -7.33 13.25
C SER A 36 -2.99 -6.11 13.02
N TRP A 37 -4.29 -6.30 12.79
CA TRP A 37 -5.24 -5.23 12.53
C TRP A 37 -6.09 -4.87 13.75
N GLU A 38 -6.05 -5.62 14.86
CA GLU A 38 -6.92 -5.40 16.02
C GLU A 38 -6.78 -4.00 16.66
N GLY A 39 -5.66 -3.32 16.43
CA GLY A 39 -5.40 -1.96 16.91
C GLY A 39 -5.90 -0.83 16.01
N PHE A 40 -6.51 -1.12 14.85
CA PHE A 40 -6.93 -0.07 13.91
C PHE A 40 -7.86 0.96 14.57
N GLY A 41 -7.88 2.17 14.00
CA GLY A 41 -8.85 3.16 14.42
C GLY A 41 -8.55 4.56 13.93
N LEU A 42 -9.60 5.37 13.96
CA LEU A 42 -9.56 6.77 13.60
C LEU A 42 -9.64 7.64 14.86
N GLY A 43 -8.63 8.46 15.10
CA GLY A 43 -8.58 9.30 16.29
C GLY A 43 -7.58 10.45 16.17
N LEU A 44 -8.07 11.68 16.33
CA LEU A 44 -7.25 12.90 16.23
C LEU A 44 -6.49 13.23 17.53
N ASP A 45 -6.86 12.61 18.64
CA ASP A 45 -6.31 12.89 19.98
C ASP A 45 -5.19 11.92 20.41
N LEU A 46 -5.00 10.81 19.69
CA LEU A 46 -3.98 9.79 19.97
C LEU A 46 -3.00 9.70 18.79
N ALA A 47 -1.88 9.01 18.99
CA ALA A 47 -1.01 8.65 17.85
C ALA A 47 -1.79 7.73 16.89
N PRO A 48 -1.58 7.84 15.57
CA PRO A 48 -2.24 6.95 14.64
C PRO A 48 -1.74 5.52 14.84
N VAL A 49 -2.64 4.56 14.66
CA VAL A 49 -2.32 3.13 14.74
C VAL A 49 -2.44 2.53 13.34
N TYR A 50 -1.44 1.75 12.98
CA TYR A 50 -1.34 0.97 11.76
C TYR A 50 -0.76 -0.42 12.11
N PRO A 51 -0.89 -1.43 11.24
CA PRO A 51 -0.51 -2.80 11.53
C PRO A 51 0.95 -2.93 11.97
N GLU A 52 1.17 -3.71 13.04
CA GLU A 52 2.51 -3.96 13.61
C GLU A 52 3.47 -4.61 12.61
N GLY A 53 2.96 -5.26 11.55
CA GLY A 53 3.78 -5.84 10.49
C GLY A 53 4.70 -4.81 9.82
N TRP A 54 4.32 -3.53 9.79
CA TRP A 54 5.19 -2.46 9.28
C TRP A 54 6.48 -2.31 10.10
N ASP A 55 6.50 -2.68 11.38
CA ASP A 55 7.71 -2.60 12.22
C ASP A 55 8.81 -3.56 11.73
N SER A 56 8.42 -4.69 11.13
CA SER A 56 9.37 -5.61 10.47
C SER A 56 10.08 -4.95 9.30
N PHE A 57 9.53 -3.87 8.73
CA PHE A 57 10.00 -3.21 7.50
C PHE A 57 10.55 -1.79 7.74
N LEU A 58 10.96 -1.47 8.97
CA LEU A 58 11.49 -0.15 9.32
C LEU A 58 12.74 0.27 8.53
N ASN A 59 13.53 -0.70 8.06
CA ASN A 59 14.74 -0.41 7.27
C ASN A 59 14.43 -0.27 5.78
N GLU A 60 13.39 -0.95 5.31
CA GLU A 60 12.93 -0.97 3.93
C GLU A 60 12.05 0.24 3.59
N PHE A 61 11.22 0.70 4.52
CA PHE A 61 10.31 1.85 4.34
C PHE A 61 10.53 2.98 5.36
N PRO A 62 11.77 3.44 5.61
CA PRO A 62 12.06 4.40 6.66
C PRO A 62 11.35 5.75 6.44
N THR A 63 11.23 6.21 5.19
CA THR A 63 10.65 7.52 4.87
C THR A 63 9.14 7.47 4.95
N THR A 64 8.53 6.45 4.35
CA THR A 64 7.08 6.21 4.39
C THR A 64 6.59 6.08 5.83
N LEU A 65 7.30 5.32 6.68
CA LEU A 65 6.91 5.14 8.07
C LEU A 65 7.14 6.39 8.93
N ALA A 66 8.08 7.26 8.57
CA ALA A 66 8.18 8.58 9.18
C ALA A 66 6.95 9.44 8.83
N LEU A 67 6.49 9.41 7.57
CA LEU A 67 5.29 10.11 7.12
C LEU A 67 4.02 9.54 7.75
N PHE A 68 3.93 8.23 8.03
CA PHE A 68 2.81 7.68 8.77
C PHE A 68 2.73 8.28 10.17
N LYS A 69 3.87 8.38 10.88
CA LYS A 69 3.90 8.95 12.23
C LYS A 69 3.51 10.43 12.25
N ASP A 70 3.89 11.19 11.23
CA ASP A 70 3.65 12.64 11.19
C ASP A 70 2.30 13.02 10.59
N CYS A 71 1.83 12.31 9.57
CA CYS A 71 0.72 12.76 8.70
C CYS A 71 -0.52 11.86 8.72
N LEU A 72 -0.41 10.57 9.10
CA LEU A 72 -1.56 9.65 9.09
C LEU A 72 -2.61 10.07 10.11
N LEU A 73 -3.83 10.34 9.68
CA LEU A 73 -4.92 10.72 10.59
C LEU A 73 -5.46 9.53 11.38
N GLY A 74 -5.44 8.34 10.77
CA GLY A 74 -5.80 7.07 11.37
C GLY A 74 -6.11 6.02 10.30
N THR A 75 -6.55 4.86 10.76
CA THR A 75 -6.93 3.72 9.92
C THR A 75 -8.41 3.36 10.10
N VAL A 76 -9.03 2.89 9.02
CA VAL A 76 -10.45 2.50 8.99
C VAL A 76 -10.57 1.18 8.25
N LEU A 77 -11.45 0.28 8.69
CA LEU A 77 -11.70 -0.95 7.95
C LEU A 77 -12.82 -0.76 6.94
N LEU A 78 -12.61 -1.30 5.76
CA LEU A 78 -13.54 -1.33 4.66
C LEU A 78 -13.95 -2.79 4.43
N ILE A 79 -15.23 -3.08 4.60
CA ILE A 79 -15.79 -4.42 4.46
C ILE A 79 -16.71 -4.45 3.25
N ASP A 80 -16.35 -5.29 2.28
CA ASP A 80 -17.16 -5.64 1.11
C ASP A 80 -17.05 -7.16 0.86
N ALA A 81 -16.74 -7.61 -0.37
CA ALA A 81 -16.38 -8.98 -0.66
C ALA A 81 -15.11 -9.42 0.10
N GLU A 82 -14.13 -8.51 0.19
CA GLU A 82 -12.91 -8.66 0.97
C GLU A 82 -12.84 -7.57 2.05
N ILE A 83 -11.96 -7.80 3.03
CA ILE A 83 -11.68 -6.83 4.10
C ILE A 83 -10.39 -6.10 3.74
N GLU A 84 -10.49 -4.78 3.60
CA GLU A 84 -9.36 -3.88 3.32
C GLU A 84 -9.18 -2.89 4.48
N MET A 85 -7.96 -2.37 4.64
CA MET A 85 -7.65 -1.31 5.58
C MET A 85 -7.35 -0.01 4.83
N VAL A 86 -8.08 1.05 5.17
CA VAL A 86 -7.91 2.39 4.62
C VAL A 86 -7.03 3.21 5.55
N TYR A 87 -6.04 3.87 4.98
CA TYR A 87 -5.12 4.81 5.64
C TYR A 87 -5.49 6.21 5.20
N VAL A 88 -5.81 7.07 6.16
CA VAL A 88 -6.39 8.38 5.89
C VAL A 88 -5.35 9.49 6.01
N PHE A 89 -5.14 10.21 4.91
CA PHE A 89 -4.25 11.36 4.83
C PHE A 89 -4.99 12.61 4.34
N HIS A 90 -4.34 13.78 4.46
CA HIS A 90 -4.90 15.05 4.00
C HIS A 90 -3.78 16.05 3.65
N ASP A 91 -3.87 16.72 2.49
CA ASP A 91 -2.84 17.68 1.98
C ASP A 91 -3.09 19.15 2.39
N GLY A 92 -4.20 19.40 3.08
CA GLY A 92 -4.64 20.75 3.46
C GLY A 92 -5.82 21.27 2.64
N ALA A 93 -6.11 20.63 1.51
CA ALA A 93 -7.26 20.90 0.64
C ALA A 93 -8.25 19.72 0.57
N SER A 94 -7.76 18.48 0.49
CA SER A 94 -8.56 17.28 0.32
C SER A 94 -8.02 16.08 1.09
N PHE A 95 -8.92 15.13 1.38
CA PHE A 95 -8.55 13.81 1.86
C PHE A 95 -8.08 12.92 0.72
N TYR A 96 -7.22 11.97 1.06
CA TYR A 96 -6.89 10.87 0.17
C TYR A 96 -6.41 9.66 0.95
N TYR A 97 -6.35 8.55 0.24
CA TYR A 97 -6.41 7.24 0.86
C TYR A 97 -5.37 6.31 0.26
N TYR A 98 -4.70 5.57 1.13
CA TYR A 98 -4.09 4.30 0.74
C TYR A 98 -4.98 3.16 1.23
N VAL A 99 -5.02 2.08 0.47
CA VAL A 99 -5.81 0.89 0.79
C VAL A 99 -4.89 -0.32 0.79
N GLY A 100 -4.85 -1.02 1.92
CA GLY A 100 -4.11 -2.27 2.10
C GLY A 100 -5.04 -3.48 2.17
N GLY A 101 -4.77 -4.52 1.38
CA GLY A 101 -5.53 -5.77 1.42
C GLY A 101 -5.20 -6.61 2.65
N ARG A 102 -6.06 -7.58 2.98
CA ARG A 102 -5.83 -8.51 4.09
C ARG A 102 -4.47 -9.23 3.92
N PRO A 103 -3.62 -9.33 4.95
CA PRO A 103 -2.39 -10.11 4.85
C PRO A 103 -2.69 -11.56 4.49
N VAL A 104 -1.87 -12.14 3.62
CA VAL A 104 -2.13 -13.46 3.05
C VAL A 104 -1.73 -14.56 4.03
N GLU A 105 -2.62 -15.54 4.20
CA GLU A 105 -2.35 -16.67 5.08
C GLU A 105 -1.39 -17.67 4.41
N ARG A 106 -0.53 -18.33 5.22
CA ARG A 106 0.50 -19.26 4.71
C ARG A 106 -0.04 -20.38 3.81
N THR A 107 -1.32 -20.71 3.90
CA THR A 107 -1.97 -21.78 3.14
C THR A 107 -2.35 -21.39 1.71
N GLU A 108 -2.39 -20.09 1.39
CA GLU A 108 -2.79 -19.56 0.07
C GLU A 108 -1.57 -19.32 -0.86
N ALA A 109 -0.40 -19.84 -0.45
CA ALA A 109 0.92 -19.47 -0.98
C ALA A 109 1.28 -19.93 -2.41
N GLY A 110 0.30 -20.33 -3.23
CA GLY A 110 0.55 -20.72 -4.63
C GLY A 110 1.09 -19.57 -5.49
N GLU A 111 0.64 -18.34 -5.20
CA GLU A 111 0.98 -17.12 -5.95
C GLU A 111 2.35 -16.54 -5.55
N PHE A 112 2.79 -16.76 -4.30
CA PHE A 112 4.08 -16.29 -3.79
C PHE A 112 5.31 -16.92 -4.39
N LYS A 113 5.19 -18.13 -4.97
CA LYS A 113 6.34 -19.00 -5.24
C LYS A 113 7.41 -18.37 -6.15
N HIS A 114 7.03 -17.34 -6.89
CA HIS A 114 7.90 -16.66 -7.85
C HIS A 114 8.48 -15.34 -7.32
N LEU A 115 8.02 -14.84 -6.16
CA LEU A 115 8.45 -13.57 -5.60
C LEU A 115 9.65 -13.76 -4.65
N PRO A 116 10.55 -12.76 -4.54
CA PRO A 116 11.58 -12.68 -3.51
C PRO A 116 11.03 -12.90 -2.10
N SER A 117 11.78 -13.57 -1.22
CA SER A 117 11.23 -14.01 0.07
C SER A 117 10.80 -12.84 0.95
N ARG A 118 11.50 -11.70 0.87
CA ARG A 118 11.20 -10.48 1.62
C ARG A 118 9.91 -9.79 1.15
N LEU A 119 9.61 -9.81 -0.15
CA LEU A 119 8.29 -9.38 -0.64
C LEU A 119 7.20 -10.29 -0.12
N GLN A 120 7.42 -11.61 -0.11
CA GLN A 120 6.44 -12.52 0.46
C GLN A 120 6.21 -12.26 1.97
N ASP A 121 7.24 -11.87 2.71
CA ASP A 121 7.09 -11.43 4.11
C ASP A 121 6.19 -10.19 4.19
N PHE A 122 6.35 -9.21 3.29
CA PHE A 122 5.50 -8.02 3.26
C PHE A 122 4.02 -8.42 3.10
N TYR A 123 3.72 -9.29 2.14
CA TYR A 123 2.36 -9.76 1.88
C TYR A 123 1.76 -10.58 3.04
N ARG A 124 2.58 -11.26 3.83
CA ARG A 124 2.15 -12.04 5.00
C ARG A 124 1.98 -11.21 6.27
N GLU A 125 2.85 -10.22 6.46
CA GLU A 125 2.95 -9.48 7.72
C GLU A 125 2.20 -8.15 7.66
N VAL A 126 2.20 -7.50 6.50
CA VAL A 126 1.71 -6.13 6.31
C VAL A 126 0.34 -6.12 5.62
N HIS A 127 0.30 -6.40 4.32
CA HIS A 127 -0.91 -6.33 3.50
C HIS A 127 -0.78 -7.11 2.18
N ASP A 128 -1.89 -7.67 1.67
CA ASP A 128 -2.01 -8.01 0.25
C ASP A 128 -2.16 -6.75 -0.60
N GLY A 129 -1.02 -6.15 -0.95
CA GLY A 129 -0.95 -4.86 -1.61
C GLY A 129 -1.21 -3.68 -0.67
N TYR A 130 -0.66 -2.53 -1.00
CA TYR A 130 -0.86 -1.27 -0.28
C TYR A 130 -0.75 -0.14 -1.30
N THR A 131 -1.87 0.36 -1.82
CA THR A 131 -1.86 1.28 -2.97
C THR A 131 -2.71 2.52 -2.73
N PHE A 132 -2.34 3.61 -3.39
CA PHE A 132 -3.14 4.82 -3.45
C PHE A 132 -4.50 4.56 -4.11
N PHE A 133 -5.57 5.07 -3.52
CA PHE A 133 -6.93 5.00 -4.02
C PHE A 133 -7.36 6.34 -4.65
N PRO A 134 -8.07 6.35 -5.79
CA PRO A 134 -8.67 5.19 -6.47
C PRO A 134 -7.78 4.51 -7.52
N ALA A 135 -6.61 5.06 -7.82
CA ALA A 135 -5.80 4.61 -8.96
C ALA A 135 -5.21 3.19 -8.81
N ARG A 136 -5.13 2.66 -7.59
CA ARG A 136 -4.47 1.37 -7.26
C ARG A 136 -3.01 1.34 -7.71
N SER A 137 -2.30 2.45 -7.47
CA SER A 137 -0.89 2.65 -7.83
C SER A 137 -0.10 3.26 -6.67
N MET A 138 1.14 3.68 -6.93
CA MET A 138 2.05 4.32 -5.98
C MET A 138 2.26 3.51 -4.70
N GLY A 139 2.25 2.20 -4.81
CA GLY A 139 2.49 1.28 -3.70
C GLY A 139 2.57 -0.17 -4.15
N PRO A 140 2.94 -1.10 -3.26
CA PRO A 140 2.97 -2.53 -3.57
C PRO A 140 1.61 -2.99 -4.11
N GLN A 141 1.59 -3.63 -5.28
CA GLN A 141 0.38 -4.18 -5.88
C GLN A 141 -0.13 -5.37 -5.05
N CYS A 142 -1.45 -5.59 -5.01
CA CYS A 142 -1.96 -6.88 -4.54
C CYS A 142 -1.57 -7.99 -5.50
N LEU A 143 -1.50 -9.22 -5.01
CA LEU A 143 -1.07 -10.37 -5.80
C LEU A 143 -1.92 -10.58 -7.06
N SER A 144 -3.23 -10.32 -6.97
CA SER A 144 -4.15 -10.46 -8.10
C SER A 144 -3.93 -9.45 -9.23
N ASP A 145 -3.25 -8.34 -8.94
CA ASP A 145 -3.00 -7.25 -9.90
C ASP A 145 -1.59 -7.32 -10.51
N GLN A 146 -0.76 -8.27 -10.07
CA GLN A 146 0.56 -8.49 -10.64
C GLN A 146 0.43 -9.11 -12.04
N SER A 147 1.22 -8.61 -12.99
CA SER A 147 1.26 -9.09 -14.37
C SER A 147 2.68 -9.47 -14.77
N ARG A 148 2.84 -10.21 -15.88
CA ARG A 148 4.15 -10.29 -16.52
C ARG A 148 4.42 -8.97 -17.23
N VAL A 149 5.67 -8.53 -17.23
CA VAL A 149 6.04 -7.31 -17.96
C VAL A 149 5.84 -7.51 -19.47
N SER A 150 6.02 -8.73 -19.99
CA SER A 150 5.72 -9.02 -21.40
C SER A 150 4.26 -8.74 -21.79
N ASP A 151 3.30 -8.93 -20.87
CA ASP A 151 1.88 -8.59 -21.11
C ASP A 151 1.65 -7.08 -21.30
N LEU A 152 2.63 -6.23 -20.94
CA LEU A 152 2.57 -4.77 -20.99
C LEU A 152 3.40 -4.18 -22.15
N VAL A 153 4.23 -4.99 -22.82
CA VAL A 153 5.13 -4.55 -23.89
C VAL A 153 4.39 -4.58 -25.23
N ASP A 154 4.36 -3.45 -25.95
CA ASP A 154 3.78 -3.35 -27.30
C ASP A 154 4.87 -3.46 -28.39
N GLU A 155 5.74 -4.46 -28.26
CA GLU A 155 6.83 -4.75 -29.21
C GLU A 155 6.58 -6.10 -29.91
N GLU A 156 7.17 -6.30 -31.10
CA GLU A 156 7.03 -7.58 -31.83
C GLU A 156 7.67 -8.77 -31.11
N ASP A 157 8.69 -8.54 -30.28
CA ASP A 157 9.37 -9.53 -29.44
C ASP A 157 9.43 -9.03 -27.99
N ASP A 158 8.58 -9.60 -27.14
CA ASP A 158 8.40 -9.32 -25.72
C ASP A 158 9.04 -10.39 -24.81
N SER A 159 9.63 -11.44 -25.41
CA SER A 159 10.12 -12.62 -24.69
C SER A 159 11.24 -12.32 -23.67
N PHE A 160 11.93 -11.20 -23.85
CA PHE A 160 12.93 -10.72 -22.90
C PHE A 160 12.33 -10.39 -21.52
N ALA A 161 11.04 -10.06 -21.47
CA ALA A 161 10.31 -9.60 -20.29
C ALA A 161 9.45 -10.69 -19.60
N ASP A 162 9.34 -11.90 -20.19
CA ASP A 162 8.51 -13.00 -19.69
C ASP A 162 8.82 -13.42 -18.24
N LYS A 163 10.08 -13.24 -17.84
CA LYS A 163 10.53 -13.61 -16.49
C LYS A 163 10.25 -12.54 -15.44
N TRP A 164 9.82 -11.34 -15.83
CA TRP A 164 9.61 -10.24 -14.90
C TRP A 164 8.14 -10.15 -14.47
N ILE A 165 7.93 -10.03 -13.17
CA ILE A 165 6.61 -9.88 -12.53
C ILE A 165 6.53 -8.47 -11.96
N THR A 166 5.47 -7.73 -12.28
CA THR A 166 5.24 -6.41 -11.70
C THR A 166 4.88 -6.52 -10.21
N VAL A 167 5.43 -5.63 -9.39
CA VAL A 167 5.14 -5.59 -7.95
C VAL A 167 4.71 -4.22 -7.45
N PHE A 168 4.94 -3.18 -8.24
CA PHE A 168 4.57 -1.79 -7.94
C PHE A 168 4.31 -1.07 -9.26
N SER A 169 3.25 -0.26 -9.33
CA SER A 169 3.00 0.68 -10.44
C SER A 169 3.15 2.12 -9.97
N ASN A 170 3.84 2.98 -10.72
CA ASN A 170 3.87 4.42 -10.42
C ASN A 170 2.59 5.17 -10.86
N GLY A 171 1.62 4.49 -11.47
CA GLY A 171 0.38 5.09 -11.97
C GLY A 171 0.52 5.92 -13.24
N ALA A 172 1.75 6.10 -13.76
CA ALA A 172 2.06 6.78 -15.01
C ALA A 172 2.56 5.83 -16.11
N GLY A 173 2.63 4.52 -15.84
CA GLY A 173 3.00 3.48 -16.79
C GLY A 173 4.28 2.73 -16.46
N ASP A 174 5.07 3.20 -15.49
CA ASP A 174 6.31 2.53 -15.07
C ASP A 174 6.07 1.61 -13.87
N TYR A 175 6.90 0.59 -13.78
CA TYR A 175 6.75 -0.46 -12.78
C TYR A 175 8.08 -0.79 -12.11
N VAL A 176 8.02 -1.09 -10.81
CA VAL A 176 9.04 -1.94 -10.20
C VAL A 176 8.65 -3.38 -10.47
N ALA A 177 9.61 -4.18 -10.92
CA ALA A 177 9.42 -5.58 -11.23
C ALA A 177 10.54 -6.45 -10.65
N VAL A 178 10.23 -7.73 -10.48
CA VAL A 178 11.17 -8.74 -9.98
C VAL A 178 11.30 -9.88 -10.97
N GLU A 179 12.49 -10.48 -11.02
CA GLU A 179 12.68 -11.69 -11.81
C GLU A 179 12.14 -12.91 -11.06
N ALA A 180 11.22 -13.63 -11.69
CA ALA A 180 10.59 -14.82 -11.13
C ALA A 180 11.64 -15.87 -10.73
N ASP A 181 11.45 -16.48 -9.57
CA ASP A 181 12.30 -17.57 -9.03
C ASP A 181 13.76 -17.17 -8.73
N LYS A 182 14.08 -15.87 -8.76
CA LYS A 182 15.39 -15.37 -8.35
C LYS A 182 15.56 -15.49 -6.84
N GLN A 183 16.76 -15.87 -6.40
CA GLN A 183 17.07 -16.09 -4.98
C GLN A 183 17.47 -14.82 -4.22
N ASP A 184 17.61 -13.68 -4.90
CA ASP A 184 17.89 -12.43 -4.23
C ASP A 184 16.60 -11.86 -3.62
N ASP A 185 16.69 -11.42 -2.38
CA ASP A 185 15.52 -11.03 -1.58
C ASP A 185 15.05 -9.60 -1.85
N THR A 186 15.90 -8.73 -2.39
CA THR A 186 15.57 -7.31 -2.64
C THR A 186 15.95 -6.81 -4.04
N GLU A 187 16.75 -7.56 -4.80
CA GLU A 187 17.13 -7.13 -6.15
C GLU A 187 15.97 -7.21 -7.15
N GLY A 188 15.72 -6.11 -7.86
CA GLY A 188 14.73 -6.04 -8.93
C GLY A 188 15.16 -5.15 -10.09
N LEU A 189 14.17 -4.62 -10.80
CA LEU A 189 14.36 -3.66 -11.88
C LEU A 189 13.25 -2.58 -11.88
N ILE A 190 13.55 -1.43 -12.46
CA ILE A 190 12.52 -0.50 -12.94
C ILE A 190 12.31 -0.76 -14.43
N TRP A 191 11.08 -1.09 -14.79
CA TRP A 191 10.65 -1.17 -16.18
C TRP A 191 9.97 0.14 -16.58
N TRP A 192 10.50 0.76 -17.63
CA TRP A 192 10.05 2.04 -18.16
C TRP A 192 9.20 1.79 -19.40
N HIS A 193 7.95 2.27 -19.42
CA HIS A 193 7.10 2.09 -20.59
C HIS A 193 7.62 2.83 -21.84
N GLU A 194 8.37 3.93 -21.64
CA GLU A 194 8.97 4.73 -22.71
C GLU A 194 10.27 4.14 -23.29
N ASP A 195 10.92 3.21 -22.58
CA ASP A 195 12.12 2.49 -23.05
C ASP A 195 12.06 1.01 -22.59
N PRO A 196 11.09 0.24 -23.10
CA PRO A 196 10.72 -1.07 -22.54
C PRO A 196 11.83 -2.12 -22.66
N VAL A 197 12.74 -1.95 -23.61
CA VAL A 197 13.88 -2.87 -23.87
C VAL A 197 15.12 -2.54 -23.04
N THR A 198 15.13 -1.41 -22.33
CA THR A 198 16.27 -0.94 -21.54
C THR A 198 15.88 -0.65 -20.08
N PRO A 199 15.38 -1.64 -19.32
CA PRO A 199 15.04 -1.44 -17.92
C PRO A 199 16.27 -1.13 -17.06
N GLU A 200 16.05 -0.45 -15.94
CA GLU A 200 17.08 -0.21 -14.93
C GLU A 200 17.19 -1.43 -14.01
N MET A 201 18.21 -2.26 -14.24
CA MET A 201 18.41 -3.53 -13.53
C MET A 201 19.24 -3.36 -12.26
N GLY A 202 19.05 -4.26 -11.28
CA GLY A 202 19.91 -4.37 -10.11
C GLY A 202 19.63 -3.33 -9.03
N ILE A 203 18.42 -2.78 -9.04
CA ILE A 203 17.95 -1.86 -7.99
C ILE A 203 17.58 -2.63 -6.72
N ASP A 204 17.60 -1.96 -5.57
CA ASP A 204 16.88 -2.43 -4.41
C ASP A 204 15.40 -2.02 -4.53
N ILE A 205 14.50 -3.00 -4.59
CA ILE A 205 13.08 -2.74 -4.81
C ILE A 205 12.47 -1.92 -3.67
N PHE A 206 12.88 -2.12 -2.43
CA PHE A 206 12.29 -1.44 -1.28
C PHE A 206 12.73 0.01 -1.21
N GLU A 207 14.00 0.30 -1.54
CA GLU A 207 14.49 1.68 -1.64
C GLU A 207 13.68 2.48 -2.67
N VAL A 208 13.39 1.89 -3.83
CA VAL A 208 12.60 2.56 -4.88
C VAL A 208 11.14 2.72 -4.46
N MET A 209 10.54 1.68 -3.88
CA MET A 209 9.16 1.75 -3.37
C MET A 209 9.01 2.82 -2.28
N ASP A 210 9.91 2.87 -1.29
CA ASP A 210 9.89 3.88 -0.23
C ASP A 210 10.05 5.29 -0.80
N ALA A 211 10.97 5.50 -1.74
CA ALA A 211 11.19 6.79 -2.36
C ALA A 211 9.95 7.28 -3.14
N TRP A 212 9.35 6.42 -3.96
CA TRP A 212 8.17 6.79 -4.76
C TRP A 212 6.94 7.02 -3.90
N MET A 213 6.70 6.17 -2.90
CA MET A 213 5.62 6.37 -1.93
C MET A 213 5.82 7.67 -1.14
N ALA A 214 7.05 7.97 -0.74
CA ALA A 214 7.36 9.20 -0.01
C ALA A 214 7.11 10.46 -0.85
N ILE A 215 7.50 10.48 -2.12
CA ILE A 215 7.18 11.58 -3.04
C ILE A 215 5.67 11.78 -3.11
N PHE A 216 4.90 10.70 -3.22
CA PHE A 216 3.45 10.81 -3.28
C PHE A 216 2.83 11.38 -2.00
N LEU A 217 3.41 11.05 -0.85
CA LEU A 217 2.96 11.50 0.46
C LEU A 217 3.59 12.85 0.87
N GLU A 218 4.46 13.46 0.07
CA GLU A 218 5.23 14.64 0.50
C GLU A 218 4.37 15.89 0.74
N ASP A 219 3.25 15.99 0.00
CA ASP A 219 2.28 17.09 0.14
C ASP A 219 1.29 16.87 1.29
N THR A 220 1.32 15.72 1.97
CA THR A 220 0.54 15.49 3.19
C THR A 220 0.85 16.56 4.23
N LYS A 221 -0.17 17.02 4.95
CA LYS A 221 0.03 17.90 6.11
C LYS A 221 0.19 17.08 7.37
N SER A 222 1.07 17.54 8.24
CA SER A 222 1.23 16.94 9.56
C SER A 222 -0.09 16.99 10.32
N ARG A 223 -0.36 15.94 11.08
CA ARG A 223 -1.57 15.83 11.94
C ARG A 223 -1.69 17.04 12.84
N ASN A 224 -0.57 17.48 13.40
CA ASN A 224 -0.52 18.63 14.28
C ASN A 224 -1.04 19.88 13.58
N GLU A 225 -0.59 20.20 12.37
CA GLU A 225 -1.06 21.36 11.59
C GLU A 225 -2.56 21.31 11.30
N LEU A 226 -3.08 20.12 11.01
CA LEU A 226 -4.48 19.91 10.65
C LEU A 226 -5.44 20.01 11.85
N ILE A 227 -4.97 19.58 13.02
CA ILE A 227 -5.80 19.35 14.21
C ILE A 227 -5.71 20.49 15.25
N VAL A 228 -4.64 21.33 15.24
CA VAL A 228 -4.26 22.22 16.37
C VAL A 228 -5.45 22.69 17.22
N LYS A 229 -5.57 22.08 18.41
CA LYS A 229 -6.22 22.66 19.58
C LYS A 229 -5.32 23.77 20.12
N PHE A 230 -5.81 25.01 20.24
CA PHE A 230 -5.13 26.00 21.06
C PHE A 230 -5.14 25.48 22.51
N HIS A 231 -3.94 25.37 23.12
CA HIS A 231 -3.79 25.29 24.57
C HIS A 231 -4.26 26.59 25.24
#